data_AF-A0A317GFT4-F1
#
_entry.id   AF-A0A317GFT4-F1
#
_cell.length_a   1.000
_cell.length_b   1.000
_cell.length_c   1.000
_cell.angle_alpha   90.00
_cell.angle_beta   90.00
_cell.angle_gamma   90.00
#
_symmetry.space_group_name_H-M   'P 1'
#
loop_
_entity.id
_entity.type
_entity.pdbx_description
1 polymer ?
#
loop_
_entity_poly.entity_id
_entity_poly.type
_entity_poly.pdbx_seq_one_letter_code
_entity_poly.pdbx_strand_id
1 'polypeptide(L)' 'MPVENELKKATADVERNIKMKLLERGMTQAELSRLLNINRQQVNRAIKGDNLPKSIEIRKKIYRVLDM' A
#
# COMPACT_ATOMS: atom_id res chain seq x y z
N MET A 1 24.20 -2.80 4.93
CA MET A 1 24.33 -1.35 4.64
C MET A 1 23.28 -0.61 5.44
N PRO A 2 23.61 0.40 6.26
CA PRO A 2 22.64 1.16 7.04
C PRO A 2 21.45 1.69 6.20
N VAL A 3 21.74 2.21 5.00
CA VAL A 3 20.74 2.74 4.05
C VAL A 3 19.69 1.70 3.63
N GLU A 4 20.11 0.45 3.39
CA GLU A 4 19.17 -0.64 3.03
C GLU A 4 18.23 -1.00 4.19
N ASN A 5 18.69 -0.86 5.43
CA ASN A 5 17.86 -1.10 6.60
C ASN A 5 16.83 0.01 6.79
N GLU A 6 17.20 1.27 6.53
CA GLU A 6 16.28 2.41 6.55
C GLU A 6 15.19 2.26 5.49
N LEU A 7 15.55 1.87 4.26
CA LEU A 7 14.59 1.64 3.19
C LEU A 7 13.61 0.52 3.52
N LYS A 8 14.11 -0.59 4.09
CA LYS A 8 13.26 -1.70 4.57
C LYS A 8 12.31 -1.26 5.67
N LYS A 9 12.79 -0.46 6.62
CA LYS A 9 11.96 0.06 7.72
C LYS A 9 10.85 0.96 7.19
N ALA A 10 11.18 1.93 6.34
CA ALA A 10 10.20 2.82 5.72
C ALA A 10 9.14 2.04 4.91
N THR A 11 9.57 1.01 4.18
CA THR A 11 8.67 0.13 3.43
C THR A 11 7.71 -0.63 4.33
N ALA A 12 8.24 -1.21 5.43
CA ALA A 12 7.42 -1.93 6.42
C ALA A 12 6.42 -1.00 7.12
N ASP A 13 6.81 0.24 7.42
CA ASP A 13 5.93 1.22 8.05
C ASP A 13 4.76 1.61 7.11
N VAL A 14 5.04 1.81 5.82
CA VAL A 14 3.99 2.04 4.80
C VAL A 14 3.02 0.87 4.73
N GLU A 15 3.53 -0.35 4.62
CA GLU A 15 2.70 -1.56 4.57
C GLU A 15 1.82 -1.69 5.82
N ARG A 16 2.41 -1.49 7.00
CA ARG A 16 1.72 -1.58 8.29
C ARG A 16 0.60 -0.56 8.39
N ASN A 17 0.87 0.70 8.06
CA ASN A 17 -0.11 1.78 8.16
C ASN A 17 -1.32 1.55 7.25
N ILE A 18 -1.08 1.11 6.00
CA ILE A 18 -2.17 0.78 5.07
C ILE A 18 -3.00 -0.41 5.59
N LYS A 19 -2.35 -1.47 6.08
CA LYS A 19 -3.04 -2.65 6.62
C LYS A 19 -3.86 -2.34 7.86
N MET A 20 -3.37 -1.49 8.75
CA MET A 20 -4.14 -1.02 9.92
C MET A 20 -5.38 -0.25 9.49
N LYS A 21 -5.27 0.67 8.52
CA LYS A 21 -6.41 1.42 8.01
C LYS A 21 -7.44 0.55 7.29
N LEU A 22 -7.00 -0.46 6.56
CA LEU A 22 -7.88 -1.48 5.99
C LEU A 22 -8.64 -2.24 7.08
N LEU A 23 -7.95 -2.65 8.15
CA LEU A 23 -8.56 -3.34 9.29
C LEU A 23 -9.59 -2.44 10.01
N GLU A 24 -9.25 -1.18 10.28
CA GLU A 24 -10.16 -0.18 10.87
C GLU A 24 -11.45 -0.01 10.04
N ARG A 25 -11.38 -0.19 8.73
CA ARG A 25 -12.53 -0.11 7.80
C ARG A 25 -13.22 -1.44 7.53
N GLY A 26 -12.78 -2.54 8.15
CA GLY A 26 -13.29 -3.88 7.86
C GLY A 26 -13.12 -4.28 6.38
N MET A 27 -12.09 -3.75 5.71
CA MET A 27 -11.87 -3.91 4.28
C MET A 27 -10.65 -4.79 3.99
N THR A 28 -10.79 -5.75 3.08
CA THR A 28 -9.69 -6.58 2.58
C THR A 28 -8.94 -5.92 1.43
N GLN A 29 -7.69 -6.33 1.18
CA GLN A 29 -6.94 -5.87 -0.01
C GLN A 29 -7.61 -6.29 -1.34
N ALA A 30 -8.39 -7.38 -1.33
CA ALA A 30 -9.17 -7.80 -2.50
C ALA A 30 -10.33 -6.83 -2.78
N GLU A 31 -11.04 -6.38 -1.74
CA GLU A 31 -12.09 -5.37 -1.87
C GLU A 31 -11.52 -4.03 -2.28
N LEU A 32 -10.40 -3.61 -1.69
CA LEU A 32 -9.67 -2.41 -2.11
C LEU A 32 -9.30 -2.48 -3.60
N SER A 33 -8.84 -3.64 -4.09
CA SER A 33 -8.50 -3.83 -5.50
C SER A 33 -9.71 -3.70 -6.43
N ARG A 34 -10.87 -4.22 -6.01
CA ARG A 34 -12.14 -4.06 -6.74
C ARG A 34 -12.61 -2.60 -6.73
N LEU A 35 -12.55 -1.94 -5.57
CA LEU A 35 -12.94 -0.55 -5.38
C LEU A 35 -12.12 0.41 -6.25
N LEU A 36 -10.81 0.17 -6.36
CA LEU A 36 -9.92 0.97 -7.19
C LEU A 36 -10.00 0.61 -8.68
N ASN A 37 -10.66 -0.50 -9.03
CA ASN A 37 -10.60 -1.13 -10.36
C ASN A 37 -9.15 -1.36 -10.83
N ILE A 38 -8.32 -1.95 -9.95
CA ILE A 38 -6.90 -2.25 -10.20
C ILE A 38 -6.64 -3.72 -9.88
N ASN A 39 -5.79 -4.37 -10.67
CA ASN A 39 -5.43 -5.75 -10.41
C ASN A 39 -4.84 -5.94 -9.00
N ARG A 40 -5.30 -6.98 -8.29
CA ARG A 40 -4.88 -7.30 -6.92
C ARG A 40 -3.37 -7.42 -6.74
N GLN A 41 -2.64 -7.93 -7.74
CA GLN A 41 -1.17 -8.05 -7.69
C GLN A 41 -0.49 -6.67 -7.67
N GLN A 42 -1.00 -5.71 -8.45
CA GLN A 42 -0.48 -4.34 -8.49
C GLN A 42 -0.79 -3.60 -7.18
N VAL A 43 -2.00 -3.77 -6.63
CA VAL A 43 -2.37 -3.25 -5.31
C VAL A 43 -1.47 -3.82 -4.22
N ASN A 44 -1.28 -5.14 -4.18
CA ASN A 44 -0.43 -5.78 -3.19
C ASN A 44 1.03 -5.33 -3.29
N ARG A 45 1.55 -5.18 -4.51
CA ARG A 45 2.91 -4.68 -4.76
C ARG A 45 3.07 -3.23 -4.27
N ALA A 46 2.10 -2.38 -4.57
CA ALA A 46 2.07 -1.01 -4.07
C ALA A 46 2.04 -0.95 -2.54
N ILE A 47 1.25 -1.81 -1.89
CA ILE A 47 1.17 -1.89 -0.42
C ILE A 47 2.49 -2.38 0.19
N LYS A 48 3.20 -3.30 -0.46
CA LYS A 48 4.53 -3.79 -0.06
C LYS A 48 5.67 -2.80 -0.33
N GLY A 49 5.37 -1.54 -0.65
CA GLY A 49 6.35 -0.46 -0.76
C GLY A 49 7.19 -0.44 -2.05
N ASP A 50 6.76 -1.13 -3.11
CA ASP A 50 7.44 -1.07 -4.41
C ASP A 50 7.58 0.38 -4.92
N ASN A 51 8.76 0.72 -5.44
CA ASN A 51 9.13 2.10 -5.77
C ASN A 51 8.95 2.45 -7.26
N LEU A 52 8.37 1.57 -8.08
CA LEU A 52 8.06 1.91 -9.46
C LEU A 52 7.03 3.05 -9.53
N PRO A 53 7.09 3.93 -10.55
CA PRO A 53 6.16 5.04 -10.70
C PRO A 53 4.69 4.62 -10.60
N LYS A 54 4.35 3.46 -11.16
CA LYS A 54 2.99 2.92 -11.10
C LYS A 54 2.55 2.54 -9.68
N SER A 55 3.44 1.93 -8.90
CA SER A 55 3.16 1.56 -7.50
C SER A 55 2.96 2.79 -6.62
N ILE A 56 3.70 3.87 -6.88
CA ILE A 56 3.52 5.16 -6.22
C ILE A 56 2.14 5.77 -6.57
N GLU A 57 1.75 5.74 -7.84
CA GLU A 57 0.42 6.21 -8.28
C GLU A 57 -0.71 5.44 -7.58
N ILE A 58 -0.57 4.12 -7.49
CA ILE A 58 -1.54 3.25 -6.80
C ILE A 58 -1.59 3.58 -5.31
N ARG A 59 -0.44 3.72 -4.62
CA ARG A 59 -0.43 4.12 -3.20
C ARG A 59 -1.13 5.45 -2.96
N LYS A 60 -0.94 6.45 -3.83
CA LYS A 60 -1.66 7.73 -3.73
C LYS A 60 -3.18 7.55 -3.80
N LYS A 61 -3.68 6.63 -4.65
CA LYS A 61 -5.11 6.29 -4.72
C LYS A 61 -5.56 5.57 -3.44
N ILE A 62 -4.76 4.66 -2.92
CA ILE A 62 -5.02 3.96 -1.65
C ILE A 62 -5.14 4.96 -0.51
N TYR A 63 -4.23 5.93 -0.39
CA TYR A 63 -4.28 6.93 0.68
C TYR A 63 -5.56 7.75 0.64
N ARG A 64 -6.01 8.17 -0.55
CA ARG A 64 -7.30 8.86 -0.71
C ARG A 64 -8.48 7.99 -0.30
N VAL A 65 -8.48 6.70 -0.66
CA VAL A 65 -9.57 5.77 -0.33
C VAL A 65 -9.58 5.38 1.15
N LEU A 66 -8.43 5.48 1.84
CA LEU A 66 -8.28 5.13 3.25
C LEU A 66 -8.23 6.35 4.18
N ASP A 67 -8.40 7.56 3.66
CA ASP A 67 -8.25 8.85 4.35
C ASP A 67 -6.98 8.91 5.21
N MET A 68 -5.84 8.67 4.56
CA MET A 68 -4.48 8.70 5.15
C MET A 68 -3.69 9.95 4.74
#